data_AF-A0A969HMS9-F1
#
_entry.id   AF-A0A969HMS9-F1
#
_cell.length_a   1.000
_cell.length_b   1.000
_cell.length_c   1.000
_cell.angle_alpha   90.00
_cell.angle_beta   90.00
_cell.angle_gamma   90.00
#
_symmetry.space_group_name_H-M   'P 1'
#
loop_
_entity.id
_entity.type
_entity.pdbx_description
1 polymer ?
#
loop_
_entity_poly.entity_id
_entity_poly.type
_entity_poly.pdbx_seq_one_letter_code
_entity_poly.pdbx_strand_id
1 'polypeptide(L)'
;MKNINPNYTTASEITKLREQFEQAQPYKHLVLDDFLNKDIAQALYEQFPSIDKLNKHYKGLNENKSEGANFSDFHPAFSEIKQEITSEEFARWVSAVTGIENAFVTDDKLGTGLHQGSNGSFLDVHIDFNIHAEKMSTAGSICLFILIKIGSRNTGATWKCGMPG
;
A
#
# COMPACT_ATOMS: atom_id res chain seq x y z
N MET A 1 -9.83 13.16 4.98
CA MET A 1 -9.68 11.87 4.30
C MET A 1 -11.05 11.49 3.76
N LYS A 2 -11.27 11.71 2.47
CA LYS A 2 -12.57 11.56 1.79
C LYS A 2 -12.79 10.18 1.17
N ASN A 3 -11.71 9.46 0.82
CA ASN A 3 -11.76 8.15 0.16
C ASN A 3 -11.46 6.99 1.10
N ILE A 4 -11.10 7.28 2.34
CA ILE A 4 -10.85 6.28 3.38
C ILE A 4 -12.14 6.04 4.16
N ASN A 5 -12.37 4.79 4.53
CA ASN A 5 -13.52 4.37 5.31
C ASN A 5 -13.58 5.11 6.65
N PRO A 6 -14.64 5.89 6.93
CA PRO A 6 -14.74 6.75 8.11
C PRO A 6 -14.76 5.97 9.42
N ASN A 7 -15.02 4.66 9.39
CA ASN A 7 -14.93 3.82 10.58
C ASN A 7 -13.51 3.86 11.18
N TYR A 8 -12.48 4.01 10.35
CA TYR A 8 -11.08 4.03 10.79
C TYR A 8 -10.56 5.41 11.20
N THR A 9 -11.38 6.46 11.10
CA THR A 9 -10.92 7.85 11.30
C THR A 9 -11.37 8.44 12.64
N THR A 10 -12.20 7.74 13.41
CA THR A 10 -12.66 8.22 14.72
C THR A 10 -11.55 8.08 15.78
N ALA A 11 -11.51 8.99 16.76
CA ALA A 11 -10.49 8.95 17.80
C ALA A 11 -10.49 7.63 18.59
N SER A 12 -11.68 7.11 18.91
CA SER A 12 -11.80 5.82 19.60
C SER A 12 -11.28 4.66 18.76
N GLU A 13 -11.51 4.68 17.45
CA GLU A 13 -11.03 3.61 16.59
C GLU A 13 -9.51 3.70 16.40
N ILE A 14 -8.96 4.90 16.21
CA ILE A 14 -7.51 5.11 16.12
C ILE A 14 -6.78 4.53 17.34
N THR A 15 -7.31 4.70 18.55
CA THR A 15 -6.73 4.07 19.75
C THR A 15 -6.69 2.54 19.66
N LYS A 16 -7.78 1.91 19.20
CA LYS A 16 -7.82 0.45 19.02
C LYS A 16 -6.86 -0.03 17.93
N LEU A 17 -6.81 0.68 16.80
CA LEU A 17 -5.89 0.36 15.70
C LEU A 17 -4.44 0.43 16.16
N ARG A 18 -4.12 1.39 17.03
CA ARG A 18 -2.79 1.51 17.64
C ARG A 18 -2.45 0.32 18.52
N GLU A 19 -3.36 -0.08 19.40
CA GLU A 19 -3.16 -1.27 20.23
C GLU A 19 -2.96 -2.53 19.37
N GLN A 20 -3.79 -2.70 18.33
CA GLN A 20 -3.65 -3.81 17.37
C GLN A 20 -2.29 -3.79 16.69
N PHE A 21 -1.86 -2.63 16.17
CA PHE A 21 -0.58 -2.47 15.50
C PHE A 21 0.61 -2.77 16.43
N GLU A 22 0.57 -2.27 17.67
CA GLU A 22 1.64 -2.46 18.66
C GLU A 22 1.74 -3.91 19.16
N GLN A 23 0.62 -4.61 19.26
CA GLN A 23 0.55 -5.98 19.76
C GLN A 23 0.75 -7.04 18.66
N ALA A 24 0.63 -6.66 17.39
CA ALA A 24 0.72 -7.57 16.27
C ALA A 24 2.07 -8.33 16.25
N GLN A 25 1.99 -9.63 15.96
CA GLN A 25 3.13 -10.55 15.90
C GLN A 25 3.22 -11.24 14.54
N PRO A 26 4.42 -11.62 14.07
CA PRO A 26 5.74 -11.51 14.72
C PRO A 26 6.40 -10.12 14.59
N TYR A 27 5.72 -9.18 13.92
CA TYR A 27 6.14 -7.79 13.76
C TYR A 27 4.90 -6.89 13.76
N LYS A 28 5.11 -5.60 14.02
CA LYS A 28 4.05 -4.59 14.01
C LYS A 28 3.43 -4.48 12.62
N HIS A 29 2.14 -4.77 12.52
CA HIS A 29 1.37 -4.69 11.28
C HIS A 29 -0.10 -4.42 11.60
N LEU A 30 -0.83 -3.94 10.59
CA LEU A 30 -2.26 -3.69 10.70
C LEU A 30 -2.93 -4.15 9.39
N VAL A 31 -4.06 -4.83 9.52
CA VAL A 31 -4.89 -5.26 8.39
C VAL A 31 -6.24 -4.57 8.55
N LEU A 32 -6.62 -3.77 7.55
CA LEU A 32 -7.87 -3.01 7.53
C LEU A 32 -8.71 -3.47 6.34
N ASP A 33 -9.78 -4.20 6.62
CA ASP A 33 -10.75 -4.60 5.60
C ASP A 33 -11.58 -3.39 5.15
N ASP A 34 -12.01 -3.36 3.88
CA ASP A 34 -12.81 -2.25 3.34
C ASP A 34 -12.20 -0.87 3.64
N PHE A 35 -10.86 -0.77 3.55
CA PHE A 35 -10.11 0.45 3.88
C PHE A 35 -10.53 1.67 3.04
N LEU A 36 -10.81 1.44 1.76
CA LEU A 36 -11.30 2.47 0.85
C LEU A 36 -12.84 2.52 0.87
N ASN A 37 -13.39 3.71 0.66
CA ASN A 37 -14.81 3.88 0.41
C ASN A 37 -15.23 3.07 -0.82
N LYS A 38 -16.45 2.52 -0.76
CA LYS A 38 -16.95 1.57 -1.77
C LYS A 38 -16.89 2.11 -3.20
N ASP A 39 -17.28 3.37 -3.39
CA ASP A 39 -17.37 3.97 -4.72
C ASP A 39 -16.01 4.12 -5.40
N ILE A 40 -15.01 4.61 -4.66
CA ILE A 40 -13.64 4.74 -5.20
C ILE A 40 -12.99 3.37 -5.35
N ALA A 41 -13.22 2.42 -4.43
CA ALA A 41 -12.74 1.05 -4.56
C ALA A 41 -13.28 0.38 -5.83
N GLN A 42 -14.58 0.55 -6.10
CA GLN A 42 -15.21 0.04 -7.33
C GLN A 42 -14.62 0.71 -8.57
N ALA A 43 -14.44 2.03 -8.57
CA ALA A 43 -13.83 2.75 -9.69
C ALA A 43 -12.41 2.27 -9.98
N LEU A 44 -11.58 2.08 -8.95
CA LEU A 44 -10.22 1.55 -9.11
C LEU A 44 -10.21 0.12 -9.64
N TYR A 45 -11.16 -0.71 -9.17
CA TYR A 45 -11.33 -2.08 -9.65
C TYR A 45 -11.69 -2.12 -11.15
N GLU A 46 -12.70 -1.34 -11.56
CA GLU A 46 -13.18 -1.32 -12.94
C GLU A 46 -12.19 -0.69 -13.92
N GLN A 47 -11.44 0.30 -13.44
CA GLN A 47 -10.51 1.08 -14.26
C GLN A 47 -9.06 0.61 -14.15
N PHE A 48 -8.81 -0.51 -13.45
CA PHE A 48 -7.46 -1.02 -13.30
C PHE A 48 -6.84 -1.31 -14.68
N PRO A 49 -5.63 -0.79 -14.96
CA PRO A 49 -5.01 -0.94 -16.26
C PRO A 49 -4.80 -2.42 -16.60
N SER A 50 -4.97 -2.77 -17.88
CA SER A 50 -4.53 -4.07 -18.38
C SER A 50 -3.00 -4.17 -18.30
N ILE A 51 -2.49 -5.40 -18.22
CA ILE A 51 -1.06 -5.64 -17.97
C ILE A 51 -0.17 -4.99 -19.04
N ASP A 52 -0.62 -4.91 -20.29
CA ASP A 52 0.08 -4.28 -21.43
C ASP A 52 0.20 -2.75 -21.31
N LYS A 53 -0.62 -2.12 -20.47
CA LYS A 53 -0.56 -0.67 -20.19
C LYS A 53 0.39 -0.33 -19.03
N LEU A 54 0.87 -1.34 -18.30
CA LEU A 54 1.90 -1.16 -17.27
C LEU A 54 3.25 -1.04 -17.96
N ASN A 55 4.10 -0.13 -17.50
CA ASN A 55 5.30 0.29 -18.22
C ASN A 55 6.55 -0.53 -17.88
N LYS A 56 6.47 -1.39 -16.86
CA LYS A 56 7.56 -2.26 -16.44
C LYS A 56 7.06 -3.66 -16.19
N HIS A 57 7.79 -4.63 -16.73
CA HIS A 57 7.48 -6.05 -16.57
C HIS A 57 8.70 -6.79 -16.01
N TYR A 58 8.48 -7.48 -14.91
CA TYR A 58 9.47 -8.31 -14.25
C TYR A 58 9.16 -9.76 -14.51
N LYS A 59 10.15 -10.48 -15.03
CA LYS A 59 10.13 -11.92 -15.23
C LYS A 59 11.49 -12.49 -14.88
N GLY A 60 11.77 -12.52 -13.58
CA GLY A 60 13.03 -12.95 -13.00
C GLY A 60 12.86 -14.15 -12.07
N LEU A 61 13.97 -14.56 -11.46
CA LEU A 61 13.96 -15.62 -10.45
C LEU A 61 13.24 -15.21 -9.16
N ASN A 62 13.25 -13.92 -8.82
CA ASN A 62 12.75 -13.41 -7.54
C ASN A 62 11.38 -12.73 -7.66
N GLU A 63 10.93 -12.44 -8.88
CA GLU A 63 9.68 -11.74 -9.12
C GLU A 63 9.11 -12.00 -10.52
N ASN A 64 7.79 -12.09 -10.57
CA ASN A 64 6.99 -12.18 -11.79
C ASN A 64 5.78 -11.26 -11.64
N LYS A 65 5.94 -9.97 -11.97
CA LYS A 65 4.91 -8.92 -11.80
C LYS A 65 5.05 -7.84 -12.87
N SER A 66 4.03 -7.01 -13.03
CA SER A 66 4.11 -5.77 -13.81
C SER A 66 3.79 -4.57 -12.93
N GLU A 67 4.39 -3.42 -13.21
CA GLU A 67 4.16 -2.19 -12.46
C GLU A 67 3.98 -0.96 -13.33
N GLY A 68 3.28 0.04 -12.77
CA GLY A 68 3.03 1.34 -13.34
C GLY A 68 3.13 2.42 -12.25
N ALA A 69 4.31 3.04 -12.13
CA ALA A 69 4.58 4.02 -11.06
C ALA A 69 4.01 5.42 -11.35
N ASN A 70 3.62 5.71 -12.59
CA ASN A 70 3.15 7.03 -12.99
C ASN A 70 1.61 7.08 -13.01
N PHE A 71 1.03 7.47 -11.88
CA PHE A 71 -0.43 7.49 -11.67
C PHE A 71 -1.20 8.38 -12.66
N SER A 72 -0.54 9.39 -13.25
CA SER A 72 -1.14 10.26 -14.28
C SER A 72 -1.40 9.55 -15.61
N ASP A 73 -0.78 8.40 -15.85
CA ASP A 73 -0.94 7.62 -17.08
C ASP A 73 -2.22 6.76 -17.06
N PHE A 74 -2.90 6.71 -15.91
CA PHE A 74 -4.07 5.88 -15.66
C PHE A 74 -5.31 6.72 -15.33
N HIS A 75 -6.44 6.04 -15.09
CA HIS A 75 -7.69 6.70 -14.74
C HIS A 75 -7.53 7.69 -13.55
N PRO A 76 -8.18 8.87 -13.57
CA PRO A 76 -7.98 9.90 -12.53
C PRO A 76 -8.18 9.43 -11.08
N ALA A 77 -9.03 8.41 -10.86
CA ALA A 77 -9.22 7.77 -9.56
C ALA A 77 -7.90 7.32 -8.89
N PHE A 78 -6.92 6.86 -9.68
CA PHE A 78 -5.61 6.47 -9.15
C PHE A 78 -4.83 7.67 -8.63
N SER A 79 -4.82 8.78 -9.38
CA SER A 79 -4.19 10.03 -8.94
C SER A 79 -4.89 10.63 -7.73
N GLU A 80 -6.21 10.49 -7.64
CA GLU A 80 -7.00 10.91 -6.49
C GLU A 80 -6.60 10.17 -5.20
N ILE A 81 -6.49 8.83 -5.25
CA ILE A 81 -5.99 8.06 -4.11
C ILE A 81 -4.55 8.42 -3.78
N LYS A 82 -3.68 8.57 -4.80
CA LYS A 82 -2.29 8.97 -4.58
C LYS A 82 -2.23 10.27 -3.77
N GLN A 83 -2.96 11.30 -4.20
CA GLN A 83 -3.00 12.59 -3.51
C GLN A 83 -3.46 12.46 -2.05
N GLU A 84 -4.45 11.60 -1.80
CA GLU A 84 -4.96 11.41 -0.46
C GLU A 84 -3.98 10.67 0.46
N ILE A 85 -3.37 9.57 0.00
CA ILE A 85 -2.38 8.83 0.80
C ILE A 85 -1.07 9.60 0.99
N THR A 86 -0.77 10.57 0.11
CA THR A 86 0.37 11.48 0.30
C THR A 86 0.02 12.77 1.06
N SER A 87 -1.22 12.92 1.53
CA SER A 87 -1.66 14.14 2.21
C SER A 87 -1.14 14.24 3.65
N GLU A 88 -1.00 15.48 4.15
CA GLU A 88 -0.66 15.73 5.55
C GLU A 88 -1.70 15.17 6.54
N GLU A 89 -2.97 15.10 6.13
CA GLU A 89 -4.03 14.52 6.94
C GLU A 89 -3.84 13.01 7.10
N PHE A 90 -3.50 12.33 6.00
CA PHE A 90 -3.19 10.90 6.03
C PHE A 90 -1.93 10.61 6.84
N ALA A 91 -0.88 11.40 6.65
CA ALA A 91 0.36 11.30 7.42
C ALA A 91 0.10 11.41 8.94
N ARG A 92 -0.73 12.37 9.37
CA ARG A 92 -1.15 12.50 10.78
C ARG A 92 -1.93 11.28 11.28
N TRP A 93 -2.82 10.74 10.45
CA TRP A 93 -3.55 9.51 10.80
C TRP A 93 -2.60 8.31 10.97
N VAL A 94 -1.64 8.13 10.05
CA VAL A 94 -0.60 7.09 10.14
C VAL A 94 0.22 7.26 11.42
N SER A 95 0.67 8.47 11.74
CA SER A 95 1.38 8.74 12.99
C SER A 95 0.53 8.39 14.23
N ALA A 96 -0.76 8.71 14.21
CA ALA A 96 -1.64 8.43 15.33
C ALA A 96 -1.85 6.92 15.55
N VAL A 97 -2.03 6.17 14.46
CA VAL A 97 -2.22 4.71 14.49
C VAL A 97 -0.93 3.97 14.82
N THR A 98 0.21 4.37 14.25
CA THR A 98 1.46 3.62 14.40
C THR A 98 2.29 4.05 15.62
N GLY A 99 2.02 5.24 16.16
CA GLY A 99 2.84 5.87 17.17
C GLY A 99 4.18 6.41 16.65
N ILE A 100 4.41 6.39 15.33
CA ILE A 100 5.63 6.91 14.71
C ILE A 100 5.46 8.41 14.50
N GLU A 101 6.28 9.20 15.18
CA GLU A 101 6.26 10.66 15.08
C GLU A 101 6.74 11.13 13.70
N ASN A 102 6.12 12.19 13.19
CA ASN A 102 6.49 12.82 11.92
C ASN A 102 6.50 11.87 10.72
N ALA A 103 5.56 10.92 10.67
CA ALA A 103 5.40 10.08 9.50
C ALA A 103 5.11 10.99 8.29
N PHE A 104 5.79 10.73 7.18
CA PHE A 104 5.55 11.41 5.92
C PHE A 104 5.61 10.39 4.80
N VAL A 105 4.93 10.68 3.70
CA VAL A 105 5.03 9.87 2.48
C VAL A 105 5.94 10.61 1.51
N THR A 106 6.88 9.88 0.91
CA THR A 106 7.73 10.46 -0.13
C THR A 106 6.89 10.70 -1.38
N ASP A 107 7.13 11.83 -2.03
CA ASP A 107 6.47 12.23 -3.27
C ASP A 107 7.14 11.64 -4.51
N ASP A 108 8.21 10.87 -4.30
CA ASP A 108 8.97 10.22 -5.34
C ASP A 108 8.32 8.92 -5.82
N LYS A 109 8.82 8.40 -6.94
CA LYS A 109 8.33 7.15 -7.55
C LYS A 109 8.91 5.91 -6.87
N LEU A 110 9.77 6.08 -5.85
CA LEU A 110 10.37 4.96 -5.14
C LEU A 110 9.34 4.39 -4.15
N GLY A 111 9.00 3.12 -4.34
CA GLY A 111 8.06 2.42 -3.45
C GLY A 111 6.58 2.75 -3.65
N THR A 112 6.20 3.54 -4.67
CA THR A 112 4.80 3.83 -5.00
C THR A 112 4.46 3.47 -6.45
N GLY A 113 3.34 2.76 -6.66
CA GLY A 113 2.92 2.37 -7.99
C GLY A 113 1.75 1.38 -8.00
N LEU A 114 1.15 1.20 -9.18
CA LEU A 114 0.22 0.12 -9.41
C LEU A 114 1.01 -1.15 -9.69
N HIS A 115 0.66 -2.24 -9.02
CA HIS A 115 1.29 -3.56 -9.23
C HIS A 115 0.23 -4.57 -9.64
N GLN A 116 0.54 -5.37 -10.66
CA GLN A 116 -0.33 -6.43 -11.13
C GLN A 116 0.44 -7.74 -11.29
N GLY A 117 -0.07 -8.79 -10.65
CA GLY A 117 0.36 -10.16 -10.87
C GLY A 117 -0.53 -10.86 -11.89
N SER A 118 0.07 -11.62 -12.80
CA SER A 118 -0.64 -12.61 -13.62
C SER A 118 -0.81 -13.94 -12.86
N ASN A 119 -1.47 -14.93 -13.46
CA ASN A 119 -1.59 -16.25 -12.83
C ASN A 119 -0.20 -16.89 -12.64
N GLY A 120 0.12 -17.33 -11.42
CA GLY A 120 1.49 -17.76 -11.07
C GLY A 120 2.48 -16.61 -10.83
N SER A 121 1.99 -15.39 -10.64
CA SER A 121 2.80 -14.26 -10.17
C SER A 121 3.31 -14.51 -8.75
N PHE A 122 4.52 -14.06 -8.49
CA PHE A 122 5.14 -14.09 -7.18
C PHE A 122 6.08 -12.89 -7.04
N LEU A 123 6.38 -12.55 -5.80
CA LEU A 123 7.49 -11.70 -5.41
C LEU A 123 8.00 -12.29 -4.10
N ASP A 124 9.25 -12.73 -4.11
CA ASP A 124 9.86 -13.46 -3.00
C ASP A 124 9.98 -12.59 -1.75
N VAL A 125 10.19 -13.25 -0.61
CA VAL A 125 10.42 -12.61 0.68
C VAL A 125 11.63 -11.68 0.56
N HIS A 126 11.43 -10.40 0.90
CA HIS A 126 12.46 -9.38 0.88
C HIS A 126 12.25 -8.39 2.04
N ILE A 127 13.32 -7.67 2.38
CA ILE A 127 13.21 -6.45 3.18
C ILE A 127 12.95 -5.32 2.19
N ASP A 128 11.88 -4.56 2.43
CA ASP A 128 11.53 -3.42 1.58
C ASP A 128 12.56 -2.29 1.72
N PHE A 129 12.56 -1.35 0.79
CA PHE A 129 13.49 -0.22 0.80
C PHE A 129 13.36 0.56 2.12
N ASN A 130 14.42 0.51 2.94
CA ASN A 130 14.44 1.12 4.28
C ASN A 130 15.38 2.33 4.36
N ILE A 131 15.99 2.73 3.25
CA ILE A 131 16.88 3.90 3.15
C ILE A 131 16.47 4.71 1.92
N HIS A 132 16.07 5.96 2.15
CA HIS A 132 15.87 6.95 1.09
C HIS A 132 17.14 7.78 0.93
N ALA A 133 17.83 7.65 -0.21
CA ALA A 133 19.16 8.22 -0.42
C ALA A 133 19.23 9.75 -0.22
N GLU A 134 18.19 10.49 -0.60
CA GLU A 134 18.14 11.96 -0.47
C GLU A 134 17.59 12.44 0.86
N LYS A 135 16.81 11.61 1.54
CA LYS A 135 16.15 11.92 2.83
C LYS A 135 16.77 10.99 3.85
N MET A 136 18.08 11.19 4.07
CA MET A 136 18.89 10.48 5.07
C MET A 136 18.30 10.68 6.47
N SER A 137 17.27 9.92 6.77
CA SER A 137 16.77 9.71 8.11
C SER A 137 17.01 8.25 8.42
N THR A 138 17.61 7.98 9.58
CA THR A 138 17.71 6.64 10.16
C THR A 138 16.37 6.12 10.67
N ALA A 139 15.26 6.78 10.31
CA ALA A 139 13.91 6.44 10.76
C ALA A 139 13.37 5.26 9.94
N GLY A 140 12.73 4.32 10.64
CA GLY A 140 12.09 3.17 10.01
C GLY A 140 11.06 3.58 8.96
N SER A 141 11.00 2.82 7.87
CA SER A 141 10.00 3.01 6.82
C SER A 141 8.71 2.27 7.16
N ILE A 142 7.56 2.89 6.90
CA ILE A 142 6.26 2.22 6.94
C ILE A 142 5.90 1.83 5.51
N CYS A 143 5.67 0.53 5.28
CA CYS A 143 5.17 0.03 4.00
C CYS A 143 3.64 -0.02 4.06
N LEU A 144 2.98 0.69 3.13
CA LEU A 144 1.54 0.65 2.96
C LEU A 144 1.21 -0.16 1.69
N PHE A 145 0.45 -1.24 1.86
CA PHE A 145 -0.09 -2.02 0.76
C PHE A 145 -1.61 -1.88 0.73
N ILE A 146 -2.15 -1.24 -0.31
CA ILE A 146 -3.58 -1.23 -0.58
C ILE A 146 -3.85 -2.32 -1.62
N LEU A 147 -4.44 -3.41 -1.17
CA LEU A 147 -4.73 -4.56 -2.02
C LEU A 147 -6.16 -4.47 -2.55
N ILE A 148 -6.28 -4.31 -3.87
CA ILE A 148 -7.57 -4.39 -4.57
C ILE A 148 -7.61 -5.75 -5.27
N LYS A 149 -8.44 -6.65 -4.76
CA LYS A 149 -8.59 -7.99 -5.35
C LYS A 149 -9.41 -7.88 -6.63
N ILE A 150 -8.74 -8.02 -7.77
CA ILE A 150 -9.39 -8.02 -9.09
C ILE A 150 -9.72 -9.45 -9.52
N GLY A 151 -11.00 -9.85 -9.40
CA GLY A 151 -11.51 -11.15 -9.85
C GLY A 151 -11.87 -12.18 -8.76
N SER A 152 -12.74 -13.13 -9.11
CA SER A 152 -13.44 -14.04 -8.19
C SER A 152 -12.71 -15.34 -7.82
N ARG A 153 -11.46 -15.56 -8.26
CA ARG A 153 -10.75 -16.81 -7.96
C ARG A 153 -9.82 -16.65 -6.76
N ASN A 154 -9.77 -17.67 -5.92
CA ASN A 154 -8.67 -17.90 -4.98
C ASN A 154 -7.40 -18.09 -5.83
N THR A 155 -6.64 -17.02 -6.03
CA THR A 155 -5.44 -17.01 -6.88
C THR A 155 -4.22 -17.60 -6.19
N GLY A 156 -4.33 -18.12 -4.96
CA GLY A 156 -3.21 -18.70 -4.24
C GLY A 156 -2.04 -17.74 -3.98
N ALA A 157 -2.20 -16.45 -4.28
CA ALA A 157 -1.22 -15.42 -4.00
C ALA A 157 -1.16 -15.20 -2.48
N THR A 158 -0.28 -15.95 -1.83
CA THR A 158 0.03 -15.79 -0.41
C THR A 158 1.22 -14.85 -0.27
N TRP A 159 0.99 -13.65 0.26
CA TRP A 159 2.05 -12.74 0.64
C TRP A 159 2.50 -13.10 2.06
N LYS A 160 3.71 -13.67 2.17
CA LYS A 160 4.37 -13.84 3.46
C LYS A 160 5.40 -12.73 3.60
N CYS A 161 5.05 -11.65 4.29
CA CYS A 161 6.08 -10.76 4.82
C CYS A 161 6.66 -11.47 6.05
N GLY A 162 7.97 -11.76 6.04
CA GLY A 162 8.64 -12.44 7.14
C GLY A 162 10.12 -12.10 7.11
N MET A 163 10.65 -11.55 8.19
CA MET A 163 12.10 -11.52 8.38
C MET A 163 12.59 -12.94 8.70
N PRO A 164 13.78 -13.35 8.24
CA PRO A 164 14.45 -14.51 8.82
C PRO A 164 14.65 -14.24 10.32
N GLY A 165 14.27 -15.21 11.16
CA GLY A 165 14.44 -15.15 12.61
C GLY A 165 15.89 -15.27 13.06
#